data_AF-A0A2R6CZL2-F1
#
_entry.id   AF-A0A2R6CZL2-F1
#
_cell.length_a   1.000
_cell.length_b   1.000
_cell.length_c   1.000
_cell.angle_alpha   90.00
_cell.angle_beta   90.00
_cell.angle_gamma   90.00
#
_symmetry.space_group_name_H-M   'P 1'
#
loop_
_entity.id
_entity.type
_entity.pdbx_description
1 polymer ?
#
loop_
_entity_poly.entity_id
_entity_poly.type
_entity_poly.pdbx_seq_one_letter_code
_entity_poly.pdbx_strand_id
1 'polypeptide(L)'
;MAGYRLSESELTDLFTGRVVESLAVKQDFGTATVGCRACGDTLASGDRVTVALTCYEDHSWEMEGVYCGEHGVDAVAETMGVRAENQAVVGATLESAGYLPPDGNFEADALTLGAVDVLDYSPTGDGY
;
A
#
# COMPACT_ATOMS: atom_id res chain seq x y z
N MET A 1 9.34 7.84 -24.47
CA MET A 1 8.30 6.85 -24.16
C MET A 1 7.17 7.63 -23.54
N ALA A 2 5.96 7.58 -24.12
CA ALA A 2 4.81 8.28 -23.54
C ALA A 2 4.58 7.70 -22.14
N GLY A 3 4.60 8.55 -21.11
CA GLY A 3 4.41 8.12 -19.72
C GLY A 3 3.10 7.39 -19.60
N TYR A 4 3.16 6.11 -19.25
CA TYR A 4 1.98 5.31 -19.00
C TYR A 4 1.38 5.81 -17.68
N ARG A 5 0.29 6.57 -17.77
CA ARG A 5 -0.46 7.09 -16.63
C ARG A 5 -1.65 6.17 -16.41
N LEU A 6 -1.71 5.54 -15.24
CA LEU A 6 -2.85 4.74 -14.83
C LEU A 6 -4.02 5.66 -14.46
N SER A 7 -5.23 5.26 -14.80
CA SER A 7 -6.45 5.88 -14.28
C SER A 7 -6.68 5.52 -12.82
N GLU A 8 -7.48 6.32 -12.12
CA GLU A 8 -7.88 6.03 -10.72
C GLU A 8 -8.55 4.67 -10.60
N SER A 9 -9.42 4.30 -11.54
CA SER A 9 -10.05 2.97 -11.57
C SER A 9 -9.05 1.84 -11.73
N GLU A 10 -8.03 2.00 -12.58
CA GLU A 10 -6.99 0.98 -12.74
C GLU A 10 -6.15 0.85 -11.46
N LEU A 11 -5.86 1.94 -10.77
CA LEU A 11 -5.15 1.93 -9.48
C LEU A 11 -5.99 1.25 -8.39
N THR A 12 -7.28 1.58 -8.29
CA THR A 12 -8.20 0.94 -7.34
C THR A 12 -8.28 -0.56 -7.57
N ASP A 13 -8.46 -1.00 -8.82
CA ASP A 13 -8.52 -2.42 -9.18
C ASP A 13 -7.20 -3.14 -8.89
N LEU A 14 -6.07 -2.46 -9.09
CA LEU A 14 -4.73 -3.01 -8.86
C LEU A 14 -4.39 -3.20 -7.38
N PHE A 15 -4.90 -2.32 -6.51
CA PHE A 15 -4.56 -2.33 -5.08
C PHE A 15 -5.60 -3.03 -4.21
N THR A 16 -6.85 -3.13 -4.65
CA THR A 16 -7.90 -3.86 -3.92
C THR A 16 -7.54 -5.35 -3.80
N GLY A 17 -7.69 -5.92 -2.61
CA GLY A 17 -7.35 -7.30 -2.29
C GLY A 17 -5.85 -7.57 -2.16
N ARG A 18 -5.01 -6.55 -2.30
CA ARG A 18 -3.56 -6.71 -2.21
C ARG A 18 -3.14 -6.97 -0.77
N VAL A 19 -2.27 -7.96 -0.58
CA VAL A 19 -1.68 -8.28 0.73
C VAL A 19 -0.81 -7.13 1.22
N VAL A 20 -0.97 -6.78 2.50
CA VAL A 20 -0.25 -5.71 3.18
C VAL A 20 1.13 -6.19 3.59
N GLU A 21 1.97 -6.43 2.59
CA GLU A 21 3.36 -6.85 2.75
C GLU A 21 4.21 -6.34 1.59
N SER A 22 5.45 -5.95 1.91
CA SER A 22 6.50 -5.60 0.97
C SER A 22 7.86 -5.75 1.66
N LEU A 23 8.94 -5.37 0.98
CA LEU A 23 10.25 -5.28 1.62
C LEU A 23 10.31 -4.24 2.76
N ALA A 24 9.52 -3.17 2.69
CA ALA A 24 9.48 -2.10 3.68
C ALA A 24 8.36 -2.26 4.71
N VAL A 25 7.32 -3.05 4.40
CA VAL A 25 6.16 -3.31 5.27
C VAL A 25 6.11 -4.80 5.58
N LYS A 26 6.37 -5.14 6.83
CA LYS A 26 6.27 -6.52 7.32
C LYS A 26 5.07 -6.65 8.26
N GLN A 27 4.09 -7.43 7.86
CA GLN A 27 3.02 -7.86 8.76
C GLN A 27 3.47 -9.01 9.66
N ASP A 28 2.82 -9.14 10.80
CA ASP A 28 2.88 -10.32 11.65
C ASP A 28 1.66 -11.20 11.36
N PHE A 29 1.84 -12.20 10.50
CA PHE A 29 0.81 -13.18 10.17
C PHE A 29 0.34 -13.99 11.39
N GLY A 30 1.17 -14.15 12.42
CA GLY A 30 0.81 -14.87 13.63
C GLY A 30 -0.18 -14.11 14.52
N THR A 31 -0.23 -12.79 14.40
CA THR A 31 -1.16 -11.93 15.14
C THR A 31 -2.18 -11.21 14.26
N ALA A 32 -2.11 -11.36 12.93
CA ALA A 32 -2.91 -10.60 11.96
C ALA A 32 -2.75 -9.08 12.12
N THR A 33 -1.51 -8.61 12.28
CA THR A 33 -1.26 -7.19 12.53
C THR A 33 -0.15 -6.59 11.68
N VAL A 34 -0.21 -5.28 11.48
CA VAL A 34 0.85 -4.47 10.87
C VAL A 34 1.05 -3.20 11.70
N GLY A 35 2.30 -2.72 11.79
CA GLY A 35 2.59 -1.49 12.52
C GLY A 35 2.38 -0.24 11.68
N CYS A 36 1.81 0.80 12.28
CA CYS A 36 1.84 2.15 11.70
C CYS A 36 3.31 2.61 11.56
N ARG A 37 3.69 3.08 10.38
CA ARG A 37 5.06 3.53 10.10
C ARG A 37 5.48 4.74 10.94
N ALA A 38 4.54 5.60 11.34
CA ALA A 38 4.82 6.83 12.07
C ALA A 38 4.94 6.61 13.59
N CYS A 39 3.96 5.92 14.20
CA CYS A 39 3.89 5.77 15.67
C CYS A 39 4.18 4.33 16.16
N GLY A 40 4.16 3.34 15.28
CA GLY A 40 4.33 1.93 15.63
C GLY A 40 3.06 1.25 16.17
N ASP A 41 1.93 1.96 16.25
CA ASP A 41 0.68 1.38 16.72
C ASP A 41 0.27 0.18 15.88
N THR A 42 -0.24 -0.84 16.57
CA THR A 42 -0.69 -2.08 15.96
C THR A 42 -2.03 -1.90 15.28
N LEU A 43 -2.07 -2.21 13.99
CA LEU A 43 -3.25 -2.14 13.13
C LEU A 43 -3.70 -3.54 12.72
N ALA A 44 -5.00 -3.74 12.65
CA ALA A 44 -5.63 -5.01 12.35
C ALA A 44 -6.83 -4.85 11.41
N SER A 45 -7.45 -5.98 11.07
CA SER A 45 -8.68 -6.01 10.27
C SER A 45 -9.78 -5.11 10.84
N GLY A 46 -10.39 -4.31 9.97
CA GLY A 46 -11.37 -3.28 10.29
C GLY A 46 -10.79 -1.87 10.48
N ASP A 47 -9.47 -1.74 10.67
CA ASP A 47 -8.85 -0.43 10.79
C ASP A 47 -8.77 0.28 9.44
N ARG A 48 -9.04 1.59 9.46
CA ARG A 48 -8.82 2.47 8.32
C ARG A 48 -7.38 2.95 8.30
N VAL A 49 -6.75 2.79 7.15
CA VAL A 49 -5.34 3.13 6.95
C VAL A 49 -5.15 3.93 5.67
N THR A 50 -4.04 4.65 5.62
CA THR A 50 -3.48 5.14 4.36
C THR A 50 -2.19 4.38 4.07
N VAL A 51 -1.92 4.12 2.80
CA VAL A 51 -0.77 3.35 2.35
C VAL A 51 -0.03 4.13 1.29
N ALA A 52 1.28 4.28 1.46
CA ALA A 52 2.17 4.87 0.47
C ALA A 52 2.79 3.75 -0.37
N LEU A 53 2.72 3.85 -1.69
CA LEU A 53 3.24 2.85 -2.62
C LEU A 53 4.14 3.48 -3.68
N THR A 54 5.18 2.75 -4.09
CA THR A 54 6.04 3.10 -5.24
C THR A 54 6.08 1.93 -6.22
N CYS A 55 6.13 2.19 -7.52
CA CYS A 55 6.31 1.19 -8.56
C CYS A 55 7.77 1.18 -9.00
N TYR A 56 8.50 0.17 -8.57
CA TYR A 56 9.91 0.01 -8.90
C TYR A 56 10.07 -0.38 -10.37
N GLU A 57 10.81 0.45 -11.13
CA GLU A 57 11.11 0.26 -12.56
C GLU A 57 9.87 -0.03 -13.44
N ASP A 58 8.69 0.47 -13.06
CA ASP A 58 7.42 0.18 -13.73
C ASP A 58 7.08 -1.34 -13.80
N HIS A 59 7.65 -2.13 -12.88
CA HIS A 59 7.52 -3.58 -12.84
C HIS A 59 6.69 -4.08 -11.66
N SER A 60 6.97 -3.62 -10.44
CA SER A 60 6.24 -4.02 -9.25
C SER A 60 5.95 -2.86 -8.33
N TRP A 61 4.71 -2.78 -7.87
CA TRP A 61 4.33 -1.87 -6.80
C TRP A 61 4.76 -2.43 -5.45
N GLU A 62 5.41 -1.63 -4.64
CA GLU A 62 5.85 -1.95 -3.30
C GLU A 62 5.19 -0.98 -2.32
N MET A 63 4.72 -1.50 -1.19
CA MET A 63 4.25 -0.64 -0.10
C MET A 63 5.46 -0.06 0.63
N GLU A 64 5.58 1.25 0.67
CA GLU A 64 6.62 1.90 1.45
C GLU A 64 6.20 2.00 2.93
N GLY A 65 4.91 2.19 3.22
CA GLY A 65 4.43 2.31 4.59
C GLY A 65 2.92 2.25 4.72
N VAL A 66 2.45 1.79 5.89
CA VAL A 66 1.06 1.79 6.31
C VAL A 66 0.93 2.77 7.47
N TYR A 67 -0.13 3.59 7.47
CA TYR A 67 -0.34 4.62 8.48
C TYR A 67 -1.73 4.51 9.08
N CYS A 68 -1.82 4.69 10.40
CA CYS A 68 -3.10 4.71 11.11
C CYS A 68 -3.88 5.99 10.80
N GLY A 69 -5.17 6.02 11.13
CA GLY A 69 -6.03 7.17 10.85
C GLY A 69 -5.57 8.51 11.46
N GLU A 70 -4.80 8.49 12.56
CA GLU A 70 -4.24 9.71 13.17
C GLU A 70 -2.98 10.22 12.48
N HIS A 71 -2.23 9.34 11.84
CA HIS A 71 -0.98 9.65 11.13
C HIS A 71 -1.13 9.44 9.62
N GLY A 72 -2.37 9.50 9.14
CA GLY A 72 -2.71 9.28 7.74
C GLY A 72 -1.97 10.27 6.84
N VAL A 73 -1.64 9.80 5.64
CA VAL A 73 -1.00 10.58 4.59
C VAL A 73 -1.95 10.66 3.41
N ASP A 74 -2.04 11.82 2.77
CA ASP A 74 -2.92 12.04 1.62
C ASP A 74 -2.19 12.50 0.36
N ALA A 75 -0.90 12.86 0.45
CA ALA A 75 -0.11 13.32 -0.69
C ALA A 75 1.24 12.58 -0.82
N VAL A 76 1.61 12.28 -2.07
CA VAL A 76 2.90 11.71 -2.44
C VAL A 76 4.01 12.66 -2.03
N ALA A 77 3.93 13.94 -2.43
CA ALA A 77 5.00 14.92 -2.24
C ALA A 77 5.40 15.14 -0.76
N GLU A 78 4.47 14.94 0.17
CA GLU A 78 4.71 15.10 1.61
C GLU A 78 5.28 13.83 2.27
N THR A 79 5.06 12.68 1.65
CA THR A 79 5.36 11.36 2.23
C THR A 79 6.57 10.70 1.58
N MET A 80 6.64 10.79 0.26
CA MET A 80 7.59 10.11 -0.60
C MET A 80 8.30 11.18 -1.43
N GLY A 81 9.61 11.32 -1.21
CA GLY A 81 10.41 12.30 -1.95
C GLY A 81 10.44 12.02 -3.45
N VAL A 82 11.04 12.96 -4.18
CA VAL A 82 11.08 12.98 -5.65
C VAL A 82 11.78 11.78 -6.25
N ARG A 83 11.03 11.01 -7.05
CA ARG A 83 11.54 9.84 -7.77
C ARG A 83 10.99 9.79 -9.19
N ALA A 84 11.80 9.26 -10.09
CA ALA A 84 11.39 8.92 -11.45
C ALA A 84 10.68 7.55 -11.47
N GLU A 85 9.68 7.39 -10.61
CA GLU A 85 8.90 6.16 -10.41
C GLU A 85 7.42 6.52 -10.29
N ASN A 86 6.51 5.59 -10.60
CA ASN A 86 5.09 5.79 -10.30
C ASN A 86 4.90 5.68 -8.79
N GLN A 87 4.27 6.68 -8.16
CA GLN A 87 4.02 6.71 -6.73
C GLN A 87 2.55 7.00 -6.46
N ALA A 88 1.96 6.33 -5.46
CA ALA A 88 0.57 6.52 -5.10
C ALA A 88 0.39 6.53 -3.59
N VAL A 89 -0.59 7.30 -3.13
CA VAL A 89 -1.11 7.24 -1.78
C VAL A 89 -2.57 6.82 -1.87
N VAL A 90 -2.95 5.81 -1.10
CA VAL A 90 -4.32 5.27 -1.11
C VAL A 90 -4.86 5.14 0.30
N GLY A 91 -6.16 5.36 0.47
CA GLY A 91 -6.91 4.99 1.66
C GLY A 91 -7.50 3.60 1.50
N ALA A 92 -7.50 2.80 2.56
CA ALA A 92 -8.15 1.49 2.56
C ALA A 92 -8.64 1.10 3.96
N THR A 93 -9.53 0.11 4.01
CA THR A 93 -9.81 -0.64 5.26
C THR A 93 -9.02 -1.94 5.21
N LEU A 94 -8.32 -2.29 6.29
CA LEU A 94 -7.66 -3.58 6.39
C LEU A 94 -8.71 -4.68 6.50
N GLU A 95 -8.55 -5.75 5.73
CA GLU A 95 -9.41 -6.94 5.78
C GLU A 95 -8.55 -8.18 6.02
N SER A 96 -9.12 -9.16 6.72
CA SER A 96 -8.49 -10.47 6.88
C SER A 96 -8.82 -11.34 5.69
N ALA A 97 -7.80 -11.89 5.04
CA ALA A 97 -7.94 -12.82 3.95
C ALA A 97 -6.85 -13.91 4.02
N GLY A 98 -7.14 -15.05 3.40
CA GLY A 98 -6.13 -16.08 3.22
C GLY A 98 -5.14 -15.71 2.11
N TYR A 99 -3.84 -15.91 2.35
CA TYR A 99 -2.78 -15.69 1.39
C TYR A 99 -1.90 -16.93 1.25
N LEU A 100 -1.55 -17.29 0.01
CA LEU A 100 -0.57 -18.34 -0.25
C LEU A 100 0.71 -17.69 -0.81
N PRO A 101 1.69 -17.36 0.04
CA PRO A 101 2.98 -16.85 -0.40
C PRO A 101 3.75 -17.86 -1.27
N PRO A 102 4.73 -17.40 -2.07
CA PRO A 102 5.53 -18.25 -2.94
C PRO A 102 6.36 -19.31 -2.21
N ASP A 103 6.63 -19.14 -0.91
CA ASP A 103 7.32 -20.11 -0.07
C ASP A 103 6.43 -21.33 0.28
N GLY A 104 5.13 -21.25 0.00
CA GLY A 104 4.18 -22.35 0.05
C GLY A 104 3.45 -22.53 1.37
N ASN A 105 3.68 -21.67 2.36
CA ASN A 105 2.99 -21.75 3.65
C ASN A 105 1.74 -20.88 3.63
N PHE A 106 0.56 -21.48 3.65
CA PHE A 106 -0.69 -20.70 3.65
C PHE A 106 -0.84 -19.88 4.94
N GLU A 107 -0.98 -18.57 4.78
CA GLU A 107 -1.24 -17.61 5.84
C GLU A 107 -2.75 -17.33 5.89
N ALA A 108 -3.45 -17.92 6.86
CA ALA A 108 -4.90 -17.78 6.98
C ALA A 108 -5.35 -16.38 7.43
N ASP A 109 -4.44 -15.66 8.07
CA ASP A 109 -4.68 -14.42 8.79
C ASP A 109 -3.91 -13.24 8.16
N ALA A 110 -3.67 -13.29 6.85
CA ALA A 110 -3.03 -12.20 6.13
C ALA A 110 -3.94 -10.97 6.06
N LEU A 111 -3.36 -9.79 6.23
CA LEU A 111 -4.05 -8.54 6.01
C LEU A 111 -4.00 -8.16 4.54
N THR A 112 -5.14 -7.75 3.99
CA THR A 112 -5.28 -7.20 2.63
C THR A 112 -5.90 -5.82 2.66
N LEU A 113 -5.64 -5.03 1.62
CA LEU A 113 -6.38 -3.80 1.36
C LEU A 113 -7.79 -4.16 0.89
N GLY A 114 -8.82 -3.77 1.65
CA GLY A 114 -10.22 -3.90 1.26
C GLY A 114 -10.59 -2.89 0.18
N ALA A 115 -11.71 -2.19 0.34
CA ALA A 115 -12.07 -1.08 -0.56
C ALA A 115 -10.97 -0.01 -0.57
N VAL A 116 -10.46 0.30 -1.76
CA VAL A 116 -9.37 1.27 -1.97
C VAL A 116 -9.90 2.56 -2.59
N ASP A 117 -9.55 3.68 -1.95
CA ASP A 117 -9.74 5.04 -2.46
C ASP A 117 -8.37 5.65 -2.81
N VAL A 118 -8.17 6.10 -4.05
CA VAL A 118 -6.93 6.78 -4.45
C VAL A 118 -6.93 8.20 -3.88
N LEU A 119 -5.92 8.55 -3.08
CA LEU A 119 -5.79 9.88 -2.47
C LEU A 119 -4.90 10.79 -3.30
N ASP A 120 -3.75 10.26 -3.76
CA ASP A 120 -2.85 10.98 -4.65
C ASP A 120 -2.06 10.00 -5.54
N TYR A 121 -1.67 10.45 -6.73
CA TYR A 121 -0.92 9.68 -7.70
C TYR A 121 0.03 10.56 -8.51
N SER A 122 1.32 10.27 -8.38
CA SER A 122 2.42 10.90 -9.11
C SER A 122 2.97 9.89 -10.13
N PRO A 123 2.68 10.02 -11.43
CA PRO A 123 3.30 9.17 -12.42
C PRO A 123 4.79 9.52 -12.61
N THR A 124 5.57 8.57 -13.12
CA THR A 124 7.02 8.73 -13.40
C THR A 124 7.37 10.02 -14.16
N GLY A 125 6.47 10.49 -15.04
CA GLY A 125 6.67 11.71 -15.83
C GLY A 125 6.44 13.03 -15.09
N ASP A 126 5.73 13.01 -13.96
CA ASP A 126 5.40 14.22 -13.19
C ASP A 126 6.48 14.52 -12.14
N GLY A 127 7.18 13.49 -11.63
CA GLY A 127 8.44 13.61 -10.89
C GLY A 127 8.42 14.68 -9.79
N TYR A 128 7.42 14.64 -8.91
CA TYR A 128 7.29 15.59 -7.80
C TYR A 128 8.45 15.55 -6.85
#